data_AF-A0A538L590-F1
#
_entry.id   AF-A0A538L590-F1
#
_cell.length_a   1.000
_cell.length_b   1.000
_cell.length_c   1.000
_cell.angle_alpha   90.00
_cell.angle_beta   90.00
_cell.angle_gamma   90.00
#
_symmetry.space_group_name_H-M   'P 1'
#
loop_
_entity.id
_entity.type
_entity.pdbx_description
1 polymer ?
#
loop_
_entity_poly.entity_id
_entity_poly.type
_entity_poly.pdbx_seq_one_letter_code
_entity_poly.pdbx_strand_id
1 'polypeptide(L)'
;MRKTFERILGGAAVIAGTALKWGFVFAKFFGFFISAAAYSFWFHSWTFGVGLAVLILVHELGHVAEARRQGLHVSWPMFIPFFGAYVTIQRAGLTPFRSGLISLAGPFVGSLGAAAVWAAGSFQGSNKLEVLANIGFLLNAFNLLPIGFLDGGHVVGSIREAWRMPVIRFEGGVPMQAFAPDRTRAVQLFVLYAGLAAAIVLCLLATRPSGAL
;
A
#
# COMPACT_ATOMS: atom_id res chain seq x y z
N MET A 1 42.37 -32.60 -7.83
CA MET A 1 42.19 -31.19 -7.45
C MET A 1 40.85 -30.59 -7.91
N ARG A 2 40.44 -30.77 -9.18
CA ARG A 2 39.19 -30.18 -9.73
C ARG A 2 37.90 -30.51 -8.95
N LYS A 3 37.69 -31.78 -8.57
CA LYS A 3 36.52 -32.23 -7.77
C LYS A 3 36.46 -31.63 -6.35
N THR A 4 37.61 -31.32 -5.74
CA THR A 4 37.67 -30.69 -4.41
C THR A 4 37.30 -29.21 -4.51
N PHE A 5 37.76 -28.54 -5.56
CA PHE A 5 37.45 -27.13 -5.84
C PHE A 5 35.97 -26.94 -6.16
N GLU A 6 35.36 -27.80 -6.99
CA GLU A 6 33.93 -27.80 -7.31
C GLU A 6 33.04 -27.99 -6.07
N ARG A 7 33.46 -28.83 -5.10
CA ARG A 7 32.75 -29.02 -3.82
C ARG A 7 32.82 -27.81 -2.90
N ILE A 8 33.97 -27.13 -2.85
CA ILE A 8 34.16 -25.91 -2.05
C ILE A 8 33.34 -24.76 -2.65
N LEU A 9 33.36 -24.61 -3.97
CA LEU A 9 32.57 -23.59 -4.68
C LEU A 9 31.07 -23.85 -4.55
N GLY A 10 30.64 -25.12 -4.65
CA GLY A 10 29.26 -25.52 -4.41
C GLY A 10 28.80 -25.26 -2.97
N GLY A 11 29.65 -25.57 -1.98
CA GLY A 11 29.38 -25.26 -0.57
C GLY A 11 29.27 -23.76 -0.30
N ALA A 12 30.18 -22.96 -0.85
CA ALA A 12 30.16 -21.50 -0.74
C ALA A 12 28.92 -20.89 -1.41
N ALA A 13 28.52 -21.39 -2.58
CA ALA A 13 27.30 -20.95 -3.27
C ALA A 13 26.03 -21.28 -2.48
N VAL A 14 25.98 -22.46 -1.84
CA VAL A 14 24.85 -22.84 -0.96
C VAL A 14 24.81 -21.93 0.27
N ILE A 15 25.94 -21.71 0.95
CA ILE A 15 26.01 -20.83 2.13
C ILE A 15 25.61 -19.40 1.76
N ALA A 16 26.14 -18.85 0.67
CA ALA A 16 25.79 -17.52 0.19
C ALA A 16 24.30 -17.43 -0.18
N GLY A 17 23.76 -18.41 -0.90
CA GLY A 17 22.33 -18.45 -1.24
C GLY A 17 21.42 -18.57 -0.01
N THR A 18 21.85 -19.33 0.99
CA THR A 18 21.10 -19.50 2.24
C THR A 18 21.15 -18.23 3.09
N ALA A 19 22.33 -17.60 3.21
CA ALA A 19 22.50 -16.32 3.89
C ALA A 19 21.70 -15.20 3.21
N LEU A 20 21.67 -15.16 1.88
CA LEU A 20 20.86 -14.21 1.11
C LEU A 20 19.36 -14.43 1.37
N LYS A 21 18.91 -15.68 1.34
CA LYS A 21 17.50 -16.04 1.63
C LYS A 21 17.09 -15.61 3.03
N TRP A 22 17.91 -15.88 4.04
CA TRP A 22 17.65 -15.46 5.41
C TRP A 22 17.78 -13.94 5.60
N GLY A 23 18.72 -13.29 4.92
CA GLY A 23 18.84 -11.83 4.90
C GLY A 23 17.59 -11.15 4.33
N PHE A 24 16.99 -11.69 3.28
CA PHE A 24 15.71 -11.20 2.75
C PHE A 24 14.54 -11.43 3.71
N VAL A 25 14.49 -12.58 4.40
CA VAL A 25 13.46 -12.82 5.43
C VAL A 25 13.64 -11.87 6.61
N PHE A 26 14.89 -11.63 7.02
CA PHE A 26 15.25 -10.71 8.08
C PHE A 26 14.87 -9.27 7.71
N ALA A 27 15.20 -8.81 6.51
CA ALA A 27 14.81 -7.48 6.01
C ALA A 27 13.27 -7.30 5.97
N LYS A 28 12.52 -8.35 5.62
CA LYS A 28 11.05 -8.32 5.66
C LYS A 28 10.50 -8.16 7.08
N PHE A 29 11.07 -8.88 8.03
CA PHE A 29 10.66 -8.84 9.44
C PHE A 29 11.07 -7.55 10.15
N PHE A 30 12.30 -7.09 9.93
CA PHE A 30 12.86 -5.92 10.60
C PHE A 30 12.58 -4.61 9.88
N GLY A 31 12.07 -4.65 8.64
CA GLY A 31 11.78 -3.45 7.84
C GLY A 31 10.91 -2.44 8.60
N PHE A 32 9.91 -2.90 9.37
CA PHE A 32 9.08 -2.01 10.19
C PHE A 32 9.92 -1.25 11.23
N PHE A 33 10.78 -1.94 11.97
CA PHE A 33 11.64 -1.35 12.99
C PHE A 33 12.70 -0.43 12.38
N ILE A 34 13.27 -0.81 11.23
CA ILE A 34 14.25 0.02 10.51
C ILE A 34 13.57 1.29 9.98
N SER A 35 12.37 1.19 9.39
CA SER A 35 11.60 2.35 8.94
C SER A 35 11.19 3.24 10.12
N ALA A 36 10.69 2.66 11.22
CA ALA A 36 10.36 3.42 12.43
C ALA A 36 11.59 4.15 12.98
N ALA A 37 12.76 3.50 13.05
CA ALA A 37 14.00 4.12 13.49
C ALA A 37 14.47 5.21 12.52
N ALA A 38 14.39 4.99 11.21
CA ALA A 38 14.71 5.96 10.17
C ALA A 38 13.84 7.22 10.26
N TYR A 39 12.52 7.07 10.42
CA TYR A 39 11.61 8.19 10.63
C TYR A 39 11.85 8.87 11.98
N SER A 40 12.16 8.09 13.02
CA SER A 40 12.50 8.63 14.35
C SER A 40 13.75 9.51 14.31
N PHE A 41 14.76 9.11 13.53
CA PHE A 41 15.98 9.87 13.31
C PHE A 41 15.70 11.13 12.49
N TRP A 42 14.94 11.01 11.39
CA TRP A 42 14.60 12.14 10.52
C TRP A 42 13.84 13.25 11.26
N PHE A 43 12.81 12.87 12.02
CA PHE A 43 11.98 13.81 12.76
C PHE A 43 12.49 14.11 14.18
N HIS A 44 13.66 13.56 14.56
CA HIS A 44 14.26 13.68 15.90
C HIS A 44 13.28 13.32 17.05
N SER A 45 12.29 12.48 16.76
CA SER A 45 11.22 12.11 17.67
C SER A 45 10.76 10.67 17.42
N TRP A 46 11.01 9.81 18.40
CA TRP A 46 10.69 8.39 18.28
C TRP A 46 9.19 8.11 18.28
N THR A 47 8.40 8.87 19.03
CA THR A 47 6.93 8.74 19.04
C THR A 47 6.34 9.10 17.68
N PHE A 48 6.88 10.12 17.03
CA PHE A 48 6.47 10.52 15.69
C PHE A 48 6.85 9.46 14.64
N GLY A 49 8.08 8.96 14.67
CA GLY A 49 8.55 7.95 13.73
C GLY A 49 7.78 6.62 13.82
N VAL A 50 7.51 6.15 15.03
CA VAL A 50 6.66 4.97 15.27
C VAL A 50 5.22 5.24 14.83
N GLY A 51 4.66 6.39 15.17
CA GLY A 51 3.31 6.77 14.76
C GLY A 51 3.12 6.79 13.24
N LEU A 52 4.11 7.32 12.51
CA LEU A 52 4.08 7.32 11.05
C LEU A 52 4.19 5.91 10.47
N ALA A 53 5.08 5.08 11.01
CA ALA A 53 5.20 3.68 10.60
C ALA A 53 3.89 2.89 10.84
N VAL A 54 3.19 3.17 11.95
CA VAL A 54 1.87 2.58 12.25
C VAL A 54 0.81 3.05 11.26
N LEU A 55 0.78 4.34 10.90
CA LEU A 55 -0.17 4.84 9.89
C LEU A 55 0.06 4.21 8.51
N ILE A 56 1.32 4.04 8.11
CA ILE A 56 1.68 3.30 6.89
C ILE A 56 1.21 1.84 6.99
N LEU A 57 1.43 1.18 8.14
CA LEU A 57 0.96 -0.19 8.35
C LEU A 57 -0.56 -0.28 8.22
N VAL A 58 -1.31 0.64 8.82
CA VAL A 58 -2.77 0.68 8.77
C VAL A 58 -3.26 0.85 7.32
N HIS A 59 -2.59 1.69 6.54
CA HIS A 59 -2.83 1.82 5.10
C HIS A 59 -2.63 0.47 4.37
N GLU A 60 -1.49 -0.18 4.52
CA GLU A 60 -1.22 -1.47 3.88
C GLU A 60 -2.22 -2.56 4.31
N LEU A 61 -2.60 -2.57 5.58
CA LEU A 61 -3.62 -3.49 6.10
C LEU A 61 -4.99 -3.27 5.46
N GLY A 62 -5.29 -2.06 4.99
CA GLY A 62 -6.48 -1.80 4.17
C GLY A 62 -6.50 -2.61 2.89
N HIS A 63 -5.38 -2.61 2.14
CA HIS A 63 -5.24 -3.46 0.95
C HIS A 63 -5.34 -4.94 1.29
N VAL A 64 -4.67 -5.38 2.37
CA VAL A 64 -4.69 -6.78 2.81
C VAL A 64 -6.10 -7.21 3.17
N ALA A 65 -6.84 -6.39 3.91
CA ALA A 65 -8.20 -6.69 4.35
C ALA A 65 -9.14 -6.87 3.15
N GLU A 66 -9.11 -5.96 2.18
CA GLU A 66 -9.95 -6.05 0.98
C GLU A 66 -9.55 -7.24 0.09
N ALA A 67 -8.24 -7.48 -0.10
CA ALA A 67 -7.77 -8.62 -0.86
C ALA A 67 -8.16 -9.97 -0.21
N ARG A 68 -8.05 -10.09 1.12
CA ARG A 68 -8.50 -11.29 1.86
C ARG A 68 -10.01 -11.46 1.83
N ARG A 69 -10.78 -10.37 1.95
CA ARG A 69 -12.25 -10.40 1.79
C ARG A 69 -12.67 -10.93 0.42
N GLN A 70 -11.84 -10.66 -0.58
CA GLN A 70 -11.98 -11.16 -1.94
C GLN A 70 -11.43 -12.59 -2.16
N GLY A 71 -10.94 -13.26 -1.11
CA GLY A 71 -10.42 -14.63 -1.19
C GLY A 71 -9.03 -14.75 -1.79
N LEU A 72 -8.27 -13.65 -1.86
CA LEU A 72 -6.91 -13.66 -2.42
C LEU A 72 -5.87 -13.98 -1.35
N HIS A 73 -4.81 -14.67 -1.77
CA HIS A 73 -3.62 -14.84 -0.97
C HIS A 73 -2.79 -13.55 -0.99
N VAL A 74 -2.43 -13.07 0.20
CA VAL A 74 -1.68 -11.82 0.39
C VAL A 74 -0.41 -12.10 1.17
N SER A 75 0.71 -11.52 0.73
CA SER A 75 1.96 -11.59 1.49
C SER A 75 1.88 -10.76 2.76
N TRP A 76 2.85 -10.97 3.66
CA TRP A 76 3.06 -10.02 4.76
C TRP A 76 3.50 -8.64 4.21
N PRO A 77 3.09 -7.52 4.84
CA PRO A 77 3.57 -6.19 4.49
C PRO A 77 5.08 -6.10 4.64
N MET A 78 5.75 -5.51 3.64
CA MET A 78 7.18 -5.28 3.66
C MET A 78 7.45 -3.78 3.72
N PHE A 79 8.16 -3.34 4.75
CA PHE A 79 8.57 -1.95 4.90
C PHE A 79 9.90 -1.71 4.18
N ILE A 80 9.95 -0.64 3.39
CA ILE A 80 11.17 -0.10 2.81
C ILE A 80 11.48 1.21 3.55
N PRO A 81 12.62 1.29 4.25
CA PRO A 81 13.03 2.51 4.94
C PRO A 81 12.99 3.72 3.99
N PHE A 82 12.43 4.84 4.48
CA PHE A 82 12.25 6.11 3.76
C PHE A 82 11.26 6.11 2.58
N PHE A 83 10.97 4.97 1.97
CA PHE A 83 10.06 4.88 0.82
C PHE A 83 8.62 4.51 1.19
N GLY A 84 8.40 3.75 2.27
CA GLY A 84 7.07 3.37 2.73
C GLY A 84 6.96 1.86 3.01
N ALA A 85 5.80 1.28 2.72
CA ALA A 85 5.60 -0.16 2.74
C ALA A 85 4.87 -0.61 1.49
N TYR A 86 4.88 -1.90 1.22
CA TYR A 86 4.07 -2.49 0.16
C TYR A 86 3.70 -3.93 0.49
N VAL A 87 2.57 -4.37 -0.05
CA VAL A 87 2.12 -5.78 -0.03
C VAL A 87 2.09 -6.35 -1.44
N THR A 88 2.48 -7.62 -1.57
CA THR A 88 2.31 -8.35 -2.83
C THR A 88 0.96 -9.06 -2.82
N ILE A 89 0.12 -8.75 -3.80
CA ILE A 89 -1.22 -9.32 -3.96
C ILE A 89 -1.29 -10.02 -5.31
N GLN A 90 -1.73 -11.28 -5.33
CA GLN A 90 -1.95 -12.01 -6.57
C GLN A 90 -3.24 -11.51 -7.23
N ARG A 91 -3.10 -10.60 -8.20
CA ARG A 91 -4.22 -9.98 -8.92
C ARG A 91 -4.61 -10.70 -10.22
N ALA A 92 -3.94 -11.80 -10.56
CA ALA A 92 -4.18 -12.54 -11.80
C ALA A 92 -5.64 -13.03 -11.89
N GLY A 93 -6.30 -12.76 -13.02
CA GLY A 93 -7.69 -13.16 -13.27
C GLY A 93 -8.75 -12.35 -12.53
N LEU A 94 -8.38 -11.27 -11.81
CA LEU A 94 -9.36 -10.38 -11.19
C LEU A 94 -10.01 -9.47 -12.25
N THR A 95 -11.30 -9.22 -12.06
CA THR A 95 -11.99 -8.15 -12.79
C THR A 95 -11.39 -6.79 -12.43
N PRO A 96 -11.37 -5.80 -13.35
CA PRO A 96 -10.84 -4.47 -13.06
C PRO A 96 -11.51 -3.81 -11.84
N PHE A 97 -12.83 -3.99 -11.68
CA PHE A 97 -13.57 -3.49 -10.52
C PHE A 97 -12.98 -3.96 -9.18
N ARG A 98 -12.75 -5.27 -9.06
CA ARG A 98 -12.16 -5.91 -7.89
C ARG A 98 -10.75 -5.43 -7.60
N SER A 99 -9.92 -5.28 -8.63
CA SER A 99 -8.57 -4.73 -8.51
C SER A 99 -8.59 -3.28 -8.04
N GLY A 100 -9.50 -2.46 -8.59
CA GLY A 100 -9.70 -1.07 -8.18
C GLY A 100 -10.13 -0.93 -6.72
N LEU A 101 -11.05 -1.79 -6.25
CA LEU A 101 -11.46 -1.80 -4.83
C LEU A 101 -10.29 -2.10 -3.89
N ILE A 102 -9.42 -3.06 -4.24
CA ILE A 102 -8.22 -3.36 -3.44
C ILE A 102 -7.35 -2.12 -3.33
N SER A 103 -7.10 -1.42 -4.45
CA SER A 103 -6.28 -0.19 -4.46
C SER A 103 -6.93 0.98 -3.72
N LEU A 104 -8.26 1.10 -3.69
CA LEU A 104 -8.94 2.13 -2.89
C LEU A 104 -8.94 1.83 -1.38
N ALA A 105 -8.84 0.55 -0.99
CA ALA A 105 -8.95 0.14 0.41
C ALA A 105 -7.81 0.68 1.30
N GLY A 106 -6.59 0.79 0.77
CA GLY A 106 -5.45 1.34 1.51
C GLY A 106 -5.66 2.80 1.89
N PRO A 107 -5.85 3.71 0.92
CA PRO A 107 -6.14 5.12 1.19
C PRO A 107 -7.38 5.33 2.06
N PHE A 108 -8.40 4.47 1.94
CA PHE A 108 -9.60 4.55 2.79
C PHE A 108 -9.29 4.20 4.25
N VAL A 109 -8.74 3.01 4.52
CA VAL A 109 -8.44 2.56 5.89
C VAL A 109 -7.31 3.39 6.52
N GLY A 110 -6.30 3.76 5.74
CA GLY A 110 -5.23 4.66 6.16
C GLY A 110 -5.77 6.02 6.60
N SER A 111 -6.75 6.57 5.88
CA SER A 111 -7.39 7.84 6.25
C SER A 111 -8.27 7.72 7.50
N LEU A 112 -8.92 6.57 7.71
CA LEU A 112 -9.61 6.30 8.98
C LEU A 112 -8.63 6.23 10.15
N GLY A 113 -7.46 5.62 9.95
CA GLY A 113 -6.38 5.62 10.94
C GLY A 113 -5.89 7.03 11.25
N ALA A 114 -5.66 7.85 10.23
CA ALA A 114 -5.29 9.26 10.39
C ALA A 114 -6.37 10.06 11.14
N ALA A 115 -7.65 9.84 10.83
CA ALA A 115 -8.77 10.48 11.53
C ALA A 115 -8.82 10.10 13.02
N ALA A 116 -8.56 8.83 13.35
CA ALA A 116 -8.49 8.37 14.74
C ALA A 116 -7.33 9.04 15.49
N VAL A 117 -6.16 9.17 14.87
CA VAL A 117 -5.00 9.88 15.45
C VAL A 117 -5.31 11.37 15.63
N TRP A 118 -5.97 12.01 14.65
CA TRP A 118 -6.37 13.41 14.75
C TRP A 118 -7.35 13.61 15.90
N ALA A 119 -8.39 12.77 16.01
CA ALA A 119 -9.36 12.85 17.08
C ALA A 119 -8.67 12.72 18.45
N ALA A 120 -7.79 11.73 18.61
CA ALA A 120 -7.00 11.56 19.83
C ALA A 120 -6.10 12.78 20.11
N GLY A 121 -5.49 13.37 19.08
CA GLY A 121 -4.69 14.59 19.19
C GLY A 121 -5.51 15.79 19.66
N SER A 122 -6.66 16.01 19.04
CA SER A 122 -7.58 17.11 19.35
C SER A 122 -8.13 17.01 20.78
N PHE A 123 -8.54 15.81 21.22
CA PHE A 123 -9.00 15.60 22.59
C PHE A 123 -7.91 15.83 23.65
N GLN A 124 -6.65 15.56 23.32
CA GLN A 124 -5.51 15.75 24.23
C GLN A 124 -4.87 17.14 24.10
N GLY A 125 -5.29 17.97 23.13
CA GLY A 125 -4.60 19.22 22.79
C GLY A 125 -3.16 19.01 22.29
N SER A 126 -2.87 17.85 21.70
CA SER A 126 -1.52 17.46 21.28
C SER A 126 -1.26 17.83 19.81
N ASN A 127 -0.60 18.98 19.61
CA ASN A 127 -0.19 19.45 18.28
C ASN A 127 0.64 18.37 17.53
N LYS A 128 1.48 17.60 18.24
CA LYS A 128 2.28 16.53 17.63
C LYS A 128 1.41 15.44 16.97
N LEU A 129 0.33 15.03 17.63
CA LEU A 129 -0.59 14.03 17.09
C LEU A 129 -1.43 14.60 15.95
N GLU A 130 -1.83 15.87 16.03
CA GLU A 130 -2.53 16.55 14.95
C GLU A 130 -1.66 16.67 13.69
N VAL A 131 -0.39 17.05 13.83
CA VAL A 131 0.59 17.08 12.74
C VAL A 131 0.81 15.68 12.16
N LEU A 132 0.96 14.66 13.01
CA LEU A 132 1.09 13.27 12.58
C LEU A 132 -0.12 12.81 11.78
N ALA A 133 -1.33 13.14 12.23
CA ALA A 133 -2.56 12.83 11.52
C ALA A 133 -2.67 13.56 10.18
N ASN A 134 -2.30 14.86 10.14
CA ASN A 134 -2.28 15.64 8.92
C ASN A 134 -1.32 15.02 7.88
N ILE A 135 -0.14 14.57 8.31
CA ILE A 135 0.81 13.82 7.47
C ILE A 135 0.23 12.47 7.04
N GLY A 136 -0.52 11.79 7.91
CA GLY A 136 -1.28 10.60 7.54
C GLY A 136 -2.28 10.87 6.42
N PHE A 137 -3.10 11.92 6.51
CA PHE A 137 -4.00 12.31 5.43
C PHE A 137 -3.24 12.68 4.15
N LEU A 138 -2.13 13.40 4.26
CA LEU A 138 -1.29 13.76 3.12
C LEU A 138 -0.73 12.52 2.41
N LEU A 139 -0.27 11.52 3.16
CA LEU A 139 0.22 10.25 2.62
C LEU A 139 -0.86 9.50 1.84
N ASN A 140 -2.09 9.45 2.36
CA ASN A 140 -3.20 8.79 1.68
C ASN A 140 -3.64 9.58 0.44
N ALA A 141 -3.66 10.91 0.50
CA ALA A 141 -3.94 11.77 -0.66
C ALA A 141 -2.87 11.61 -1.75
N PHE A 142 -1.59 11.55 -1.35
CA PHE A 142 -0.47 11.32 -2.27
C PHE A 142 -0.62 9.97 -2.97
N ASN A 143 -0.96 8.90 -2.25
CA ASN A 143 -1.20 7.58 -2.85
C ASN A 143 -2.37 7.57 -3.83
N LEU A 144 -3.32 8.50 -3.72
CA LEU A 144 -4.40 8.64 -4.71
C LEU A 144 -3.99 9.40 -5.97
N LEU A 145 -2.78 9.95 -6.09
CA LEU A 145 -2.33 10.56 -7.34
C LEU A 145 -2.33 9.53 -8.49
N PRO A 146 -2.69 9.93 -9.73
CA PRO A 146 -2.80 9.04 -10.88
C PRO A 146 -1.41 8.71 -11.47
N ILE A 147 -0.49 8.25 -10.63
CA ILE A 147 0.90 7.90 -10.99
C ILE A 147 1.04 6.39 -10.88
N GLY A 148 1.67 5.76 -11.89
CA GLY A 148 1.54 4.32 -12.13
C GLY A 148 1.86 3.37 -10.97
N PHE A 149 2.82 3.72 -10.09
CA PHE A 149 3.19 2.88 -8.94
C PHE A 149 2.41 3.19 -7.66
N LEU A 150 1.58 4.23 -7.66
CA LEU A 150 0.71 4.60 -6.55
C LEU A 150 -0.68 3.97 -6.72
N ASP A 151 -1.46 3.92 -5.64
CA ASP A 151 -2.81 3.36 -5.67
C ASP A 151 -3.73 4.02 -6.68
N GLY A 152 -3.68 5.36 -6.78
CA GLY A 152 -4.45 6.13 -7.74
C GLY A 152 -4.13 5.74 -9.18
N GLY A 153 -2.87 5.44 -9.49
CA GLY A 153 -2.48 4.89 -10.79
C GLY A 153 -3.13 3.54 -11.09
N HIS A 154 -3.14 2.63 -10.10
CA HIS A 154 -3.81 1.33 -10.22
C HIS A 154 -5.33 1.44 -10.36
N VAL A 155 -5.96 2.40 -9.67
CA VAL A 155 -7.40 2.68 -9.78
C VAL A 155 -7.74 3.25 -11.15
N VAL A 156 -6.99 4.25 -11.63
CA VAL A 156 -7.19 4.82 -12.98
C VAL A 156 -6.95 3.76 -14.06
N GLY A 157 -5.95 2.90 -13.90
CA GLY A 157 -5.74 1.75 -14.77
C GLY A 157 -6.97 0.82 -14.81
N SER A 158 -7.52 0.50 -13.63
CA SER A 158 -8.71 -0.34 -13.49
C SER A 158 -9.96 0.30 -14.10
N ILE A 159 -10.14 1.62 -13.96
CA ILE A 159 -11.23 2.38 -14.61
C ILE A 159 -11.08 2.32 -16.13
N ARG A 160 -9.88 2.58 -16.64
CA ARG A 160 -9.59 2.54 -18.09
C ARG A 160 -9.85 1.16 -18.67
N GLU A 161 -9.42 0.12 -17.96
CA GLU A 161 -9.63 -1.27 -18.36
C GLU A 161 -11.13 -1.63 -18.37
N ALA A 162 -11.86 -1.31 -17.29
CA ALA A 162 -13.32 -1.50 -17.25
C ALA A 162 -14.07 -0.73 -18.35
N TRP A 163 -13.57 0.46 -18.72
CA TRP A 163 -14.20 1.31 -19.74
C TRP A 163 -13.94 0.82 -21.17
N ARG A 164 -12.72 0.32 -21.45
CA ARG A 164 -12.24 0.06 -22.81
C ARG A 164 -12.09 -1.41 -23.18
N MET A 165 -11.76 -2.28 -22.23
CA MET A 165 -11.40 -3.66 -22.54
C MET A 165 -12.61 -4.58 -22.40
N PRO A 166 -12.97 -5.34 -23.45
CA PRO A 166 -13.86 -6.47 -23.27
C PRO A 166 -13.14 -7.51 -22.40
N VAL A 167 -13.79 -8.03 -21.36
CA VAL A 167 -13.19 -9.07 -20.50
C VAL A 167 -13.17 -10.36 -21.32
N ILE A 168 -11.98 -10.89 -21.62
CA ILE A 168 -11.84 -12.13 -22.39
C ILE A 168 -11.65 -13.29 -21.41
N ARG A 169 -12.62 -14.20 -21.34
CA ARG A 169 -12.48 -15.46 -20.61
C ARG A 169 -11.67 -16.43 -21.46
N PHE A 170 -10.54 -16.89 -20.94
CA PHE A 170 -9.72 -17.93 -21.54
C PHE A 170 -10.01 -19.27 -20.88
N GLU A 171 -10.16 -20.31 -21.69
CA GLU A 171 -10.33 -21.70 -21.23
C GLU A 171 -9.36 -22.57 -22.04
N GLY A 172 -8.42 -23.25 -21.38
CA GLY A 172 -7.36 -24.01 -22.06
C GLY A 172 -6.41 -23.18 -22.93
N GLY A 173 -6.29 -21.86 -22.68
CA GLY A 173 -5.48 -20.94 -23.50
C GLY A 173 -6.19 -20.38 -24.73
N VAL A 174 -7.45 -20.74 -24.95
CA VAL A 174 -8.28 -20.23 -26.06
C VAL A 174 -9.25 -19.18 -25.53
N PRO A 175 -9.38 -18.00 -26.17
CA PRO A 175 -10.38 -17.00 -25.80
C PRO A 175 -11.79 -17.53 -26.12
N MET A 176 -12.56 -17.90 -25.10
CA MET A 176 -13.89 -18.51 -25.25
C MET A 176 -15.01 -17.47 -25.30
N GLN A 177 -14.84 -16.32 -24.63
CA GLN A 177 -15.92 -15.33 -24.52
C GLN A 177 -15.35 -13.93 -24.26
N ALA A 178 -15.76 -12.96 -25.08
CA ALA A 178 -15.48 -11.55 -24.85
C ALA A 178 -16.73 -10.89 -24.25
N PHE A 179 -16.69 -10.55 -22.98
CA PHE A 179 -17.73 -9.76 -22.33
C PHE A 179 -17.57 -8.29 -22.72
N ALA A 180 -18.69 -7.60 -22.98
CA ALA A 180 -18.66 -6.17 -23.25
C ALA A 180 -18.04 -5.37 -22.08
N PRO A 181 -17.40 -4.21 -22.34
CA PRO A 181 -16.85 -3.37 -21.30
C PRO A 181 -17.90 -2.98 -20.25
N ASP A 182 -17.59 -3.18 -18.98
CA ASP A 182 -18.49 -2.87 -17.87
C ASP A 182 -18.36 -1.39 -17.47
N ARG A 183 -18.97 -0.53 -18.29
CA ARG A 183 -18.96 0.93 -18.08
C ARG A 183 -19.60 1.33 -16.76
N THR A 184 -20.59 0.58 -16.28
CA THR A 184 -21.24 0.85 -14.99
C THR A 184 -20.24 0.72 -13.85
N ARG A 185 -19.45 -0.36 -13.84
CA ARG A 185 -18.37 -0.55 -12.85
C ARG A 185 -17.25 0.45 -12.98
N ALA A 186 -16.92 0.88 -14.20
CA ALA A 186 -15.95 1.95 -14.43
C ALA A 186 -16.41 3.27 -13.80
N VAL A 187 -17.68 3.66 -14.01
CA VAL A 187 -18.27 4.87 -13.39
C VAL A 187 -18.30 4.73 -11.87
N GLN A 188 -18.68 3.58 -11.33
CA GLN A 188 -18.66 3.33 -9.88
C GLN A 188 -17.26 3.52 -9.29
N LEU A 189 -16.23 2.94 -9.89
CA LEU A 189 -14.85 3.15 -9.44
C LEU A 189 -14.43 4.62 -9.51
N PHE A 190 -14.80 5.32 -10.59
CA PHE A 190 -14.49 6.74 -10.71
C PHE A 190 -15.15 7.57 -9.60
N VAL A 191 -16.43 7.32 -9.30
CA VAL A 191 -17.15 8.01 -8.23
C VAL A 191 -16.52 7.72 -6.87
N LEU A 192 -16.19 6.46 -6.58
CA LEU A 192 -15.52 6.09 -5.33
C LEU A 192 -14.14 6.74 -5.21
N TYR A 193 -13.36 6.75 -6.29
CA TYR A 193 -12.03 7.35 -6.34
C TYR A 193 -12.08 8.87 -6.13
N ALA A 194 -12.93 9.57 -6.89
CA ALA A 194 -13.08 11.02 -6.79
C ALA A 194 -13.66 11.44 -5.42
N GLY A 195 -14.66 10.71 -4.94
CA GLY A 195 -15.27 10.95 -3.63
C GLY A 195 -14.28 10.75 -2.49
N LEU A 196 -13.48 9.67 -2.54
CA LEU A 196 -12.45 9.41 -1.53
C LEU A 196 -11.35 10.49 -1.57
N ALA A 197 -10.85 10.84 -2.75
CA ALA A 197 -9.85 11.89 -2.91
C ALA A 197 -10.34 13.23 -2.34
N ALA A 198 -11.58 13.62 -2.68
CA ALA A 198 -12.20 14.83 -2.16
C ALA A 198 -12.34 14.80 -0.63
N ALA A 199 -12.82 13.69 -0.06
CA ALA A 199 -12.97 13.53 1.38
C ALA A 199 -11.63 13.66 2.12
N ILE A 200 -10.56 13.02 1.60
CA ILE A 200 -9.24 13.09 2.22
C ILE A 200 -8.67 14.51 2.14
N VAL A 201 -8.83 15.20 1.01
CA VAL A 201 -8.41 16.60 0.89
C VAL A 201 -9.18 17.49 1.87
N LEU A 202 -10.49 17.29 2.02
CA LEU A 202 -11.28 18.02 3.01
C LEU A 202 -10.79 17.76 4.44
N CYS A 203 -10.50 16.50 4.79
CA CYS A 203 -9.88 16.16 6.08
C CYS A 203 -8.52 16.86 6.25
N LEU A 204 -7.67 16.87 5.22
CA LEU A 204 -6.36 17.53 5.26
C LEU A 204 -6.49 19.04 5.51
N LEU A 205 -7.49 19.68 4.89
CA LEU A 205 -7.78 21.10 5.07
C LEU A 205 -8.38 21.40 6.45
N ALA A 206 -9.27 20.55 6.94
CA ALA A 206 -9.96 20.72 8.22
C ALA A 206 -9.05 20.44 9.42
N THR A 207 -8.04 19.57 9.26
CA THR A 207 -7.12 19.15 10.32
C THR A 207 -5.79 19.90 10.29
N ARG A 208 -5.74 21.07 9.65
CA ARG A 208 -4.52 21.90 9.61
C ARG A 208 -4.16 22.35 11.04
N PRO A 209 -2.92 22.11 11.51
CA PRO A 209 -2.51 22.52 12.84
C PRO A 209 -2.54 24.05 12.97
N SER A 210 -3.20 24.56 14.00
CA SER A 210 -3.46 25.99 14.23
C SER A 210 -2.22 26.85 14.54
N GLY A 211 -1.00 26.28 14.46
CA GLY A 211 0.26 26.93 14.84
C GLY A 211 1.34 26.90 13.75
N ALA A 212 0.98 26.63 12.49
CA ALA A 212 1.91 26.64 11.36
C ALA A 212 1.75 27.92 10.51
N LEU A 213 2.23 29.04 11.05
CA LEU A 213 2.81 30.20 10.34
C LEU A 213 3.85 30.85 11.27
#